data_AF-A0A382QP72-F1
#
_entry.id   AF-A0A382QP72-F1
#
_cell.length_a   1.000
_cell.length_b   1.000
_cell.length_c   1.000
_cell.angle_alpha   90.00
_cell.angle_beta   90.00
_cell.angle_gamma   90.00
#
_symmetry.space_group_name_H-M   'P 1'
#
loop_
_entity.id
_entity.type
_entity.pdbx_description
1 polymer ?
#
loop_
_entity_poly.entity_id
_entity_poly.type
_entity_poly.pdbx_seq_one_letter_code
_entity_poly.pdbx_strand_id
1 'polypeptide(L)'
;MQQISQAIIISTLVAWVGFLSVLFVTSTPLAQDANLQTLIQRLNRVQEDLRILQKDYYRGQKTGGSRMPVGSASKKVKGRLADAEIRMSNLEAEMRRLTGQLEDVGHGMQTMLQRLDSLVKDVDFRLTEIEHRLARTLDSPEAARSTEKAGKVATTQQEAPKQTKSEAVRTPSILPKGTPEERYKYAYSLLITTQWTKAETAFQEFLDQHGDDKLAGNAQYWLGETFYARQNLHEATRAFLIGIQRYPNSMKAPDTM
;
A
#
# COMPACT_ATOMS: atom_id res chain seq x y z
N MET A 1 16.73 52.71 -36.41
CA MET A 1 15.43 52.03 -36.22
C MET A 1 15.66 50.52 -35.97
N GLN A 2 16.36 50.14 -34.89
CA GLN A 2 16.63 48.71 -34.62
C GLN A 2 16.79 48.38 -33.13
N GLN A 3 16.27 49.25 -32.24
CA GLN A 3 16.35 49.08 -30.78
C GLN A 3 14.97 49.11 -30.10
N ILE A 4 13.86 49.21 -30.85
CA ILE A 4 12.50 49.35 -30.28
C ILE A 4 11.69 48.03 -30.36
N SER A 5 12.13 47.03 -31.13
CA SER A 5 11.33 45.82 -31.39
C SER A 5 11.65 44.61 -30.49
N GLN A 6 12.53 44.75 -29.49
CA GLN A 6 12.80 43.68 -28.51
C GLN A 6 12.00 43.83 -27.21
N ALA A 7 11.33 44.98 -27.00
CA ALA A 7 10.64 45.27 -25.73
C ALA A 7 9.18 44.74 -25.65
N ILE A 8 8.58 44.28 -26.76
CA ILE A 8 7.15 43.91 -26.78
C ILE A 8 6.92 42.40 -26.64
N ILE A 9 7.91 41.54 -26.90
CA ILE A 9 7.69 40.07 -26.89
C ILE A 9 7.88 39.47 -25.49
N ILE A 10 8.52 40.18 -24.55
CA ILE A 10 8.71 39.69 -23.16
C ILE A 10 7.45 39.92 -22.29
N SER A 11 6.45 40.67 -22.76
CA SER A 11 5.31 41.08 -21.91
C SER A 11 4.07 40.17 -21.95
N THR A 12 3.98 39.14 -22.78
CA THR A 12 2.76 38.30 -22.87
C THR A 12 2.93 36.84 -22.47
N LEU A 13 4.13 36.44 -22.01
CA LEU A 13 4.40 35.07 -21.55
C LEU A 13 4.51 34.97 -20.01
N VAL A 14 3.78 35.83 -19.30
CA VAL A 14 3.58 35.76 -17.83
C VAL A 14 2.09 35.52 -17.47
N ALA A 15 1.19 35.46 -18.46
CA ALA A 15 -0.26 35.43 -18.22
C ALA A 15 -0.93 34.03 -18.24
N TRP A 16 -0.18 32.92 -18.23
CA TRP A 16 -0.75 31.56 -18.11
C TRP A 16 -0.12 30.72 -16.99
N VAL A 17 0.53 31.38 -16.02
CA VAL A 17 0.99 30.74 -14.76
C VAL A 17 0.05 31.05 -13.58
N GLY A 18 -1.05 31.76 -13.81
CA GLY A 18 -1.86 32.38 -12.74
C GLY A 18 -3.29 31.85 -12.52
N PHE A 19 -3.75 30.78 -13.19
CA PHE A 19 -5.16 30.39 -13.06
C PHE A 19 -5.38 28.87 -13.06
N LEU A 20 -5.02 28.20 -11.97
CA LEU A 20 -5.94 27.30 -11.27
C LEU A 20 -5.38 26.92 -9.88
N SER A 21 -5.12 27.94 -9.07
CA SER A 21 -5.11 27.76 -7.62
C SER A 21 -6.56 27.68 -7.14
N VAL A 22 -6.77 26.85 -6.11
CA VAL A 22 -8.02 26.60 -5.37
C VAL A 22 -8.87 25.43 -5.88
N LEU A 23 -8.42 24.23 -5.54
CA LEU A 23 -9.27 23.21 -4.91
C LEU A 23 -8.41 22.49 -3.86
N PHE A 24 -8.14 23.18 -2.75
CA PHE A 24 -7.82 22.50 -1.50
C PHE A 24 -9.08 21.73 -1.10
N VAL A 25 -9.16 20.46 -1.50
CA VAL A 25 -10.06 19.51 -0.86
C VAL A 25 -9.52 19.36 0.55
N THR A 26 -10.19 19.95 1.53
CA THR A 26 -9.98 19.64 2.94
C THR A 26 -10.32 18.17 3.15
N SER A 27 -9.33 17.31 2.96
CA SER A 27 -9.42 15.90 3.33
C SER A 27 -9.40 15.86 4.86
N THR A 28 -10.56 15.69 5.48
CA THR A 28 -10.64 15.26 6.87
C THR A 28 -10.35 13.75 6.90
N PRO A 29 -9.26 13.27 7.53
CA PRO A 29 -9.06 11.85 7.74
C PRO A 29 -9.33 11.58 9.21
N LEU A 30 -10.56 11.26 9.60
CA LEU A 30 -10.88 10.76 10.95
C LEU A 30 -12.29 10.13 10.93
N ALA A 31 -12.40 8.90 10.43
CA ALA A 31 -13.63 8.11 10.59
C ALA A 31 -13.41 6.59 10.73
N GLN A 32 -12.18 6.08 10.61
CA GLN A 32 -11.94 4.63 10.66
C GLN A 32 -11.45 4.11 12.04
N ASP A 33 -10.83 4.95 12.87
CA ASP A 33 -10.36 4.52 14.21
C ASP A 33 -11.48 4.23 15.21
N ALA A 34 -12.60 4.95 15.11
CA ALA A 34 -13.71 4.81 16.06
C ALA A 34 -14.33 3.40 16.05
N ASN A 35 -14.36 2.75 14.88
CA ASN A 35 -14.95 1.42 14.74
C ASN A 35 -14.03 0.33 15.29
N LEU A 36 -12.72 0.44 15.10
CA LEU A 36 -11.75 -0.56 15.56
C LEU A 36 -11.64 -0.56 17.09
N GLN A 37 -11.58 0.64 17.71
CA GLN A 37 -11.59 0.76 19.17
C GLN A 37 -12.87 0.21 19.78
N THR A 38 -14.01 0.44 19.12
CA THR A 38 -15.30 -0.13 19.53
C THR A 38 -15.29 -1.66 19.45
N LEU A 39 -14.69 -2.24 18.42
CA LEU A 39 -14.56 -3.69 18.26
C LEU A 39 -13.70 -4.31 19.37
N ILE A 40 -12.56 -3.68 19.68
CA ILE A 40 -11.62 -4.13 20.73
C ILE A 40 -12.32 -4.09 22.10
N GLN A 41 -13.05 -3.01 22.39
CA GLN A 41 -13.82 -2.89 23.63
C GLN A 41 -14.91 -3.98 23.74
N ARG A 42 -15.57 -4.32 22.63
CA ARG A 42 -16.58 -5.39 22.58
C ARG A 42 -15.95 -6.76 22.80
N LEU A 43 -14.80 -7.04 22.18
CA LEU A 43 -14.07 -8.30 22.37
C LEU A 43 -13.61 -8.50 23.81
N ASN A 44 -12.99 -7.49 24.40
CA ASN A 44 -12.54 -7.53 25.80
C ASN A 44 -13.71 -7.81 26.76
N ARG A 45 -14.88 -7.22 26.48
CA ARG A 45 -16.08 -7.44 27.30
C ARG A 45 -16.68 -8.83 27.12
N VAL A 46 -16.63 -9.39 25.91
CA VAL A 46 -17.06 -10.78 25.63
C VAL A 46 -16.15 -11.77 26.36
N GLN A 47 -14.84 -11.54 26.38
CA GLN A 47 -13.90 -12.38 27.13
C GLN A 47 -14.18 -12.36 28.63
N GLU A 48 -14.46 -11.17 29.20
CA GLU A 48 -14.79 -11.05 30.62
C GLU A 48 -16.13 -11.72 30.96
N ASP A 49 -17.16 -11.55 30.12
CA ASP A 49 -18.45 -12.20 30.32
C ASP A 49 -18.35 -13.74 30.28
N LEU A 50 -17.49 -14.29 29.41
CA LEU A 50 -17.20 -15.73 29.33
C LEU A 50 -16.47 -16.24 30.57
N ARG A 51 -15.49 -15.48 31.08
CA ARG A 51 -14.76 -15.80 32.31
C ARG A 51 -15.69 -15.84 33.52
N ILE A 52 -16.64 -14.90 33.61
CA ILE A 52 -17.66 -14.87 34.66
C ILE A 52 -18.62 -16.04 34.51
N LEU A 53 -19.05 -16.37 33.29
CA LEU A 53 -19.95 -17.50 33.04
C LEU A 53 -19.31 -18.84 33.41
N GLN A 54 -18.03 -19.04 33.08
CA GLN A 54 -17.26 -20.20 33.53
C GLN A 54 -17.18 -20.24 35.06
N LYS A 55 -16.86 -19.13 35.71
CA LYS A 55 -16.78 -19.06 37.17
C LYS A 55 -18.12 -19.36 37.85
N ASP A 56 -19.23 -18.86 37.32
CA ASP A 56 -20.58 -19.11 37.87
C ASP A 56 -21.00 -20.57 37.67
N TYR A 57 -20.70 -21.17 36.52
CA TYR A 57 -20.99 -22.58 36.24
C TYR A 57 -20.16 -23.53 37.12
N TYR A 58 -18.85 -23.28 37.25
CA TYR A 58 -17.97 -24.08 38.11
C TYR A 58 -18.24 -23.87 39.61
N ARG A 59 -18.69 -22.69 40.03
CA ARG A 59 -19.06 -22.43 41.43
C ARG A 59 -20.40 -23.08 41.81
N GLY A 60 -21.36 -23.13 40.88
CA GLY A 60 -22.63 -23.83 41.05
C GLY A 60 -22.49 -25.33 41.28
N GLN A 61 -21.37 -25.94 40.82
CA GLN A 61 -21.12 -27.37 40.98
C GLN A 61 -20.48 -27.74 42.34
N LYS A 62 -19.84 -26.79 43.05
CA LYS A 62 -19.13 -27.06 44.31
C LYS A 62 -19.88 -26.67 45.59
N THR A 63 -21.04 -26.02 45.51
CA THR A 63 -21.89 -25.74 46.69
C THR A 63 -23.15 -26.58 46.65
N GLY A 64 -23.01 -27.85 47.03
CA GLY A 64 -24.16 -28.60 47.55
C GLY A 64 -24.64 -27.94 48.84
N GLY A 65 -25.84 -27.37 48.83
CA GLY A 65 -26.53 -26.92 50.04
C GLY A 65 -26.38 -25.44 50.41
N SER A 66 -27.06 -24.56 49.67
CA SER A 66 -27.78 -23.42 50.26
C SER A 66 -28.75 -22.84 49.25
N ARG A 67 -30.03 -22.86 49.63
CA ARG A 67 -31.20 -22.48 48.83
C ARG A 67 -31.14 -20.96 48.56
N MET A 68 -30.67 -20.56 47.38
CA MET A 68 -30.80 -19.17 46.90
C MET A 68 -32.28 -18.88 46.57
N PRO A 69 -32.78 -17.65 46.74
CA PRO A 69 -34.14 -17.28 46.34
C PRO A 69 -34.29 -17.42 44.83
N VAL A 70 -35.10 -18.40 44.41
CA VAL A 70 -35.28 -18.88 43.02
C VAL A 70 -35.80 -17.80 42.05
N GLY A 71 -36.28 -16.66 42.54
CA GLY A 71 -36.78 -15.55 41.70
C GLY A 71 -35.70 -14.64 41.08
N SER A 72 -34.53 -14.50 41.71
CA SER A 72 -33.49 -13.54 41.29
C SER A 72 -32.55 -14.11 40.21
N ALA A 73 -32.21 -15.40 40.32
CA ALA A 73 -31.34 -16.08 39.36
C ALA A 73 -32.01 -16.28 37.99
N SER A 74 -33.29 -16.64 37.96
CA SER A 74 -34.06 -16.84 36.71
C SER A 74 -34.20 -15.54 35.90
N LYS A 75 -34.49 -14.41 36.56
CA LYS A 75 -34.59 -13.10 35.91
C LYS A 75 -33.23 -12.62 35.36
N LYS A 76 -32.14 -12.88 36.09
CA LYS A 76 -30.77 -12.53 35.66
C LYS A 76 -30.29 -13.42 34.50
N VAL A 77 -30.59 -14.72 34.51
CA VAL A 77 -30.30 -15.63 33.39
C VAL A 77 -31.10 -15.26 32.14
N LYS A 78 -32.39 -14.92 32.28
CA LYS A 78 -33.24 -14.48 31.15
C LYS A 78 -32.78 -13.16 30.54
N GLY A 79 -32.30 -12.22 31.37
CA GLY A 79 -31.66 -10.98 30.90
C GLY A 79 -30.37 -11.24 30.13
N ARG A 80 -29.49 -12.11 30.65
CA ARG A 80 -28.24 -12.49 29.96
C ARG A 80 -28.49 -13.24 28.63
N LEU A 81 -29.58 -14.00 28.53
CA LEU A 81 -29.95 -14.69 27.30
C LEU A 81 -30.46 -13.71 26.24
N ALA A 82 -31.28 -12.72 26.63
CA ALA A 82 -31.70 -11.62 25.75
C ALA A 82 -30.51 -10.76 25.29
N ASP A 83 -29.55 -10.49 26.19
CA ASP A 83 -28.32 -9.78 25.84
C ASP A 83 -27.47 -10.57 24.82
N ALA A 84 -27.41 -11.90 24.96
CA ALA A 84 -26.70 -12.77 24.02
C ALA A 84 -27.38 -12.79 22.64
N GLU A 85 -28.71 -12.81 22.60
CA GLU A 85 -29.51 -12.76 21.37
C GLU A 85 -29.32 -11.43 20.62
N ILE A 86 -29.33 -10.30 21.33
CA ILE A 86 -29.04 -8.98 20.77
C ILE A 86 -27.62 -8.93 20.21
N ARG A 87 -26.63 -9.52 20.91
CA ARG A 87 -25.25 -9.59 20.43
C ARG A 87 -25.12 -10.42 19.16
N MET A 88 -25.82 -11.54 19.05
CA MET A 88 -25.81 -12.39 17.86
C MET A 88 -26.41 -11.68 16.66
N SER A 89 -27.55 -11.01 16.86
CA SER A 89 -28.17 -10.15 15.84
C SER A 89 -27.23 -9.03 15.37
N ASN A 90 -26.51 -8.40 16.30
CA ASN A 90 -25.52 -7.38 15.97
C ASN A 90 -24.31 -7.95 15.19
N LEU A 91 -23.83 -9.14 15.55
CA LEU A 91 -22.74 -9.81 14.82
C LEU A 91 -23.17 -10.19 13.40
N GLU A 92 -24.39 -10.65 13.21
CA GLU A 92 -24.93 -10.94 11.88
C GLU A 92 -25.04 -9.66 11.02
N ALA A 93 -25.48 -8.56 11.62
CA ALA A 93 -25.53 -7.27 10.94
C ALA A 93 -24.12 -6.77 10.56
N GLU A 94 -23.14 -6.97 11.43
CA GLU A 94 -21.75 -6.58 11.21
C GLU A 94 -21.09 -7.46 10.14
N MET A 95 -21.36 -8.78 10.13
CA MET A 95 -20.94 -9.69 9.05
C MET A 95 -21.52 -9.28 7.70
N ARG A 96 -22.81 -8.96 7.62
CA ARG A 96 -23.43 -8.46 6.38
C ARG A 96 -22.77 -7.16 5.92
N ARG A 97 -22.45 -6.26 6.86
CA ARG A 97 -21.76 -5.01 6.54
C ARG A 97 -20.34 -5.25 6.03
N LEU A 98 -19.59 -6.14 6.67
CA LEU A 98 -18.23 -6.50 6.25
C LEU A 98 -18.23 -7.14 4.86
N THR A 99 -19.21 -8.00 4.56
CA THR A 99 -19.37 -8.57 3.21
C THR A 99 -19.61 -7.46 2.18
N GLY A 100 -20.50 -6.50 2.47
CA GLY A 100 -20.73 -5.36 1.58
C GLY A 100 -19.48 -4.52 1.36
N GLN A 101 -18.71 -4.25 2.43
CA GLN A 101 -17.42 -3.54 2.30
C GLN A 101 -16.40 -4.33 1.48
N LEU A 102 -16.39 -5.66 1.58
CA LEU A 102 -15.51 -6.51 0.79
C LEU A 102 -15.88 -6.47 -0.71
N GLU A 103 -17.17 -6.47 -1.01
CA GLU A 103 -17.69 -6.31 -2.37
C GLU A 103 -17.33 -4.95 -2.95
N ASP A 104 -17.48 -3.87 -2.18
CA ASP A 104 -17.11 -2.51 -2.58
C ASP A 104 -15.60 -2.40 -2.88
N VAL A 105 -14.76 -2.96 -2.01
CA VAL A 105 -13.30 -3.01 -2.21
C VAL A 105 -12.95 -3.84 -3.43
N GLY A 106 -13.60 -4.99 -3.61
CA GLY A 106 -13.43 -5.85 -4.79
C GLY A 106 -13.77 -5.12 -6.08
N HIS A 107 -14.88 -4.38 -6.10
CA HIS A 107 -15.29 -3.57 -7.24
C HIS A 107 -14.33 -2.40 -7.52
N GLY A 108 -13.86 -1.73 -6.47
CA GLY A 108 -12.86 -0.67 -6.56
C GLY A 108 -11.54 -1.16 -7.17
N MET A 109 -11.08 -2.34 -6.75
CA MET A 109 -9.89 -2.98 -7.30
C MET A 109 -10.07 -3.33 -8.78
N GLN A 110 -11.20 -3.93 -9.16
CA GLN A 110 -11.49 -4.25 -10.55
C GLN A 110 -11.50 -3.01 -11.45
N THR A 111 -12.11 -1.93 -10.97
CA THR A 111 -12.15 -0.64 -11.68
C THR A 111 -10.75 -0.06 -11.83
N MET A 112 -9.91 -0.15 -10.79
CA MET A 112 -8.53 0.33 -10.84
C MET A 112 -7.71 -0.45 -11.88
N LEU A 113 -7.85 -1.79 -11.92
CA LEU A 113 -7.16 -2.64 -12.90
C LEU A 113 -7.57 -2.28 -14.35
N GLN A 114 -8.86 -2.03 -14.60
CA GLN A 114 -9.34 -1.61 -15.91
C GLN A 114 -8.77 -0.25 -16.33
N ARG A 115 -8.67 0.70 -15.39
CA ARG A 115 -8.06 2.01 -15.64
C ARG A 115 -6.58 1.90 -15.96
N LEU A 116 -5.84 1.05 -15.24
CA LEU A 116 -4.44 0.79 -15.53
C LEU A 116 -4.23 0.18 -16.91
N ASP A 117 -5.03 -0.83 -17.29
CA ASP A 117 -4.99 -1.43 -18.62
C ASP A 117 -5.27 -0.39 -19.73
N SER A 118 -6.24 0.50 -19.50
CA SER A 118 -6.58 1.57 -20.44
C SER A 118 -5.45 2.60 -20.58
N LEU A 119 -4.80 2.95 -19.47
CA LEU A 119 -3.67 3.87 -19.45
C LEU A 119 -2.45 3.27 -20.17
N VAL A 120 -2.16 1.99 -19.93
CA VAL A 120 -1.08 1.29 -20.64
C VAL A 120 -1.33 1.33 -22.16
N LYS A 121 -2.55 1.02 -22.59
CA LYS A 121 -2.93 1.08 -24.02
C LYS A 121 -2.81 2.48 -24.62
N ASP A 122 -3.21 3.52 -23.89
CA ASP A 122 -3.05 4.92 -24.36
C ASP A 122 -1.57 5.29 -24.52
N VAL A 123 -0.73 4.90 -23.55
CA VAL A 123 0.71 5.13 -23.60
C VAL A 123 1.33 4.41 -24.80
N ASP A 124 0.97 3.14 -25.04
CA ASP A 124 1.45 2.37 -26.20
C ASP A 124 1.02 3.01 -27.53
N PHE A 125 -0.23 3.45 -27.62
CA PHE A 125 -0.74 4.14 -28.81
C PHE A 125 0.01 5.45 -29.07
N ARG A 126 0.23 6.27 -28.04
CA ARG A 126 0.95 7.53 -28.16
C ARG A 126 2.43 7.32 -28.50
N LEU A 127 3.07 6.31 -27.94
CA LEU A 127 4.45 5.97 -28.27
C LEU A 127 4.56 5.55 -29.74
N THR A 128 3.66 4.69 -30.19
CA THR A 128 3.59 4.24 -31.59
C THR A 128 3.35 5.40 -32.56
N GLU A 129 2.47 6.35 -32.23
CA GLU A 129 2.23 7.55 -33.05
C GLU A 129 3.48 8.45 -33.09
N ILE A 130 4.20 8.59 -31.97
CA ILE A 130 5.47 9.35 -31.93
C ILE A 130 6.52 8.67 -32.82
N GLU A 131 6.64 7.36 -32.76
CA GLU A 131 7.55 6.57 -33.62
C GLU A 131 7.21 6.75 -35.10
N HIS A 132 5.92 6.69 -35.47
CA HIS A 132 5.48 6.92 -36.85
C HIS A 132 5.70 8.35 -37.33
N ARG A 133 5.52 9.35 -36.47
CA ARG A 133 5.83 10.75 -36.81
C ARG A 133 7.33 10.95 -36.99
N LEU A 134 8.15 10.35 -36.13
CA LEU A 134 9.60 10.40 -36.23
C LEU A 134 10.11 9.72 -37.50
N ALA A 135 9.57 8.54 -37.85
CA ALA A 135 9.89 7.85 -39.09
C ALA A 135 9.51 8.70 -40.33
N ARG A 136 8.32 9.33 -40.33
CA ARG A 136 7.91 10.24 -41.41
C ARG A 136 8.78 11.48 -41.54
N THR A 137 9.32 12.02 -40.43
CA THR A 137 10.28 13.13 -40.51
C THR A 137 11.64 12.72 -41.05
N LEU A 138 12.02 11.45 -40.96
CA LEU A 138 13.28 10.93 -41.48
C LEU A 138 13.18 10.50 -42.96
N ASP A 139 12.00 10.13 -43.44
CA ASP A 139 11.74 9.69 -44.83
C ASP A 139 11.24 10.81 -45.77
N SER A 140 11.08 12.05 -45.29
CA SER A 140 10.63 13.16 -46.14
C SER A 140 11.82 13.88 -46.79
N PRO A 141 11.94 13.92 -48.14
CA PRO A 141 13.05 14.57 -48.83
C PRO A 141 12.93 16.11 -48.92
N GLU A 142 12.01 16.73 -48.17
CA GLU A 142 11.71 18.16 -48.25
C GLU A 142 12.11 18.93 -46.97
N ALA A 143 13.34 18.69 -46.50
CA ALA A 143 14.02 19.54 -45.53
C ALA A 143 15.36 20.09 -46.08
N ALA A 144 15.49 20.14 -47.41
CA ALA A 144 16.64 20.70 -48.11
C ALA A 144 16.26 21.98 -48.88
N ARG A 145 15.91 23.06 -48.15
CA ARG A 145 16.08 24.45 -48.63
C ARG A 145 15.89 25.44 -47.49
N SER A 146 16.99 25.70 -46.79
CA SER A 146 17.45 27.05 -46.41
C SER A 146 18.40 26.93 -45.21
N THR A 147 19.67 26.65 -45.47
CA THR A 147 20.80 27.14 -44.67
C THR A 147 22.07 26.95 -45.50
N GLU A 148 22.34 27.92 -46.38
CA GLU A 148 23.68 28.07 -46.94
C GLU A 148 24.42 29.15 -46.12
N LYS A 149 25.51 28.70 -45.49
CA LYS A 149 26.86 29.31 -45.50
C LYS A 149 27.52 29.68 -44.15
N ALA A 150 28.56 28.90 -43.90
CA ALA A 150 29.93 29.25 -43.47
C ALA A 150 30.26 29.43 -41.98
N GLY A 151 31.16 28.55 -41.52
CA GLY A 151 31.95 28.72 -40.29
C GLY A 151 32.83 27.51 -39.95
N LYS A 152 33.88 27.29 -40.76
CA LYS A 152 34.92 26.24 -40.63
C LYS A 152 35.89 26.55 -39.47
N VAL A 153 36.14 25.61 -38.54
CA VAL A 153 37.47 25.31 -37.95
C VAL A 153 37.48 23.87 -37.42
N ALA A 154 38.64 23.22 -37.57
CA ALA A 154 38.92 21.81 -37.41
C ALA A 154 39.40 21.39 -36.00
N THR A 155 39.53 20.06 -35.86
CA THR A 155 40.55 19.31 -35.09
C THR A 155 40.20 18.82 -33.68
N THR A 156 39.90 17.51 -33.65
CA THR A 156 40.48 16.45 -32.79
C THR A 156 40.17 16.45 -31.30
N GLN A 157 39.47 15.42 -30.81
CA GLN A 157 40.15 14.24 -30.24
C GLN A 157 39.17 13.08 -29.99
N GLN A 158 39.53 11.94 -30.54
CA GLN A 158 39.03 10.63 -30.18
C GLN A 158 39.84 10.12 -29.01
N GLU A 159 39.16 9.70 -27.94
CA GLU A 159 39.72 8.77 -26.98
C GLU A 159 38.63 7.80 -26.53
N ALA A 160 38.91 6.51 -26.74
CA ALA A 160 38.13 5.39 -26.28
C ALA A 160 38.88 4.71 -25.09
N PRO A 161 38.36 3.62 -24.53
CA PRO A 161 37.77 3.52 -23.20
C PRO A 161 38.72 2.93 -22.14
N LYS A 162 38.53 3.29 -20.86
CA LYS A 162 39.07 2.64 -19.63
C LYS A 162 38.57 3.45 -18.41
N GLN A 163 38.04 2.94 -17.31
CA GLN A 163 38.08 1.64 -16.65
C GLN A 163 36.79 1.39 -15.84
N THR A 164 36.22 0.21 -16.07
CA THR A 164 35.88 -0.80 -15.07
C THR A 164 35.90 -0.36 -13.60
N LYS A 165 34.71 -0.08 -13.04
CA LYS A 165 34.43 -0.33 -11.63
C LYS A 165 33.49 -1.53 -11.58
N SER A 166 34.09 -2.70 -11.36
CA SER A 166 33.49 -3.97 -10.95
C SER A 166 31.97 -4.03 -11.10
N GLU A 167 31.52 -4.50 -12.25
CA GLU A 167 30.20 -5.09 -12.42
C GLU A 167 30.21 -6.41 -11.65
N ALA A 168 30.09 -6.29 -10.32
CA ALA A 168 29.52 -7.37 -9.53
C ALA A 168 28.19 -7.69 -10.21
N VAL A 169 27.99 -8.95 -10.57
CA VAL A 169 26.75 -9.48 -11.15
C VAL A 169 25.58 -8.85 -10.41
N ARG A 170 24.99 -7.78 -10.96
CA ARG A 170 23.82 -7.16 -10.38
C ARG A 170 22.70 -8.09 -10.77
N THR A 171 22.33 -8.99 -9.86
CA THR A 171 21.01 -9.62 -9.91
C THR A 171 20.00 -8.53 -10.22
N PRO A 172 19.15 -8.69 -11.26
CA PRO A 172 18.18 -7.68 -11.60
C PRO A 172 17.30 -7.41 -10.37
N SER A 173 17.32 -6.16 -9.91
CA SER A 173 16.50 -5.68 -8.80
C SER A 173 15.03 -5.88 -9.15
N ILE A 174 14.26 -6.52 -8.27
CA ILE A 174 12.81 -6.67 -8.47
C ILE A 174 12.09 -5.38 -8.11
N LEU A 175 12.69 -4.54 -7.25
CA LEU A 175 12.12 -3.28 -6.85
C LEU A 175 12.27 -2.22 -7.95
N PRO A 176 11.23 -1.42 -8.21
CA PRO A 176 11.34 -0.29 -9.13
C PRO A 176 12.32 0.76 -8.59
N LYS A 177 12.78 1.63 -9.49
CA LYS A 177 13.43 2.88 -9.08
C LYS A 177 12.38 3.76 -8.38
N GLY A 178 12.81 4.56 -7.41
CA GLY A 178 11.93 5.49 -6.71
C GLY A 178 12.31 5.67 -5.24
N THR A 179 11.40 6.27 -4.48
CA THR A 179 11.49 6.42 -3.03
C THR A 179 11.34 5.07 -2.33
N PRO A 180 11.79 4.93 -1.06
CA PRO A 180 11.53 3.74 -0.25
C PRO A 180 10.02 3.44 -0.17
N GLU A 181 9.18 4.46 -0.03
CA GLU A 181 7.73 4.29 0.04
C GLU A 181 7.14 3.67 -1.25
N GLU A 182 7.57 4.12 -2.42
CA GLU A 182 7.12 3.56 -3.71
C GLU A 182 7.58 2.11 -3.88
N ARG A 183 8.81 1.80 -3.47
CA ARG A 183 9.34 0.42 -3.50
C ARG A 183 8.60 -0.50 -2.55
N TYR A 184 8.30 -0.03 -1.35
CA TYR A 184 7.47 -0.76 -0.39
C TYR A 184 6.06 -1.01 -0.94
N LYS A 185 5.42 0.00 -1.54
CA LYS A 185 4.09 -0.14 -2.18
C LYS A 185 4.12 -1.17 -3.30
N TYR A 186 5.19 -1.22 -4.08
CA TYR A 186 5.38 -2.26 -5.09
C TYR A 186 5.51 -3.66 -4.48
N ALA A 187 6.35 -3.83 -3.45
CA ALA A 187 6.47 -5.13 -2.75
C ALA A 187 5.13 -5.58 -2.15
N TYR A 188 4.37 -4.65 -1.58
CA TYR A 188 3.03 -4.91 -1.05
C TYR A 188 2.00 -5.24 -2.13
N SER A 189 2.09 -4.65 -3.32
CA SER A 189 1.19 -5.00 -4.43
C SER A 189 1.37 -6.45 -4.88
N LEU A 190 2.62 -6.95 -4.88
CA LEU A 190 2.91 -8.37 -5.16
C LEU A 190 2.26 -9.29 -4.12
N LEU A 191 2.23 -8.89 -2.85
CA LEU A 191 1.59 -9.64 -1.77
C LEU A 191 0.08 -9.77 -1.97
N ILE A 192 -0.62 -8.64 -2.16
CA ILE A 192 -2.09 -8.63 -2.28
C ILE A 192 -2.57 -9.24 -3.61
N THR A 193 -1.69 -9.31 -4.62
CA THR A 193 -1.92 -10.05 -5.87
C THR A 193 -1.49 -11.52 -5.77
N THR A 194 -1.17 -12.01 -4.57
CA THR A 194 -0.81 -13.41 -4.26
C THR A 194 0.45 -13.91 -4.96
N GLN A 195 1.32 -13.02 -5.43
CA GLN A 195 2.61 -13.34 -6.01
C GLN A 195 3.65 -13.57 -4.88
N TRP A 196 3.36 -14.50 -3.98
CA TRP A 196 4.08 -14.70 -2.71
C TRP A 196 5.60 -14.80 -2.85
N THR A 197 6.09 -15.55 -3.85
CA THR A 197 7.54 -15.69 -4.10
C THR A 197 8.18 -14.37 -4.52
N LYS A 198 7.51 -13.57 -5.37
CA LYS A 198 8.02 -12.26 -5.77
C LYS A 198 7.93 -11.26 -4.63
N ALA A 199 6.84 -11.30 -3.86
CA ALA A 199 6.66 -10.47 -2.69
C ALA A 199 7.74 -10.73 -1.63
N GLU A 200 8.07 -12.01 -1.37
CA GLU A 200 9.19 -12.40 -0.52
C GLU A 200 10.50 -11.74 -0.98
N THR A 201 10.88 -11.92 -2.24
CA THR A 201 12.12 -11.34 -2.80
C THR A 201 12.09 -9.81 -2.72
N ALA A 202 10.96 -9.18 -3.02
CA ALA A 202 10.83 -7.72 -3.01
C ALA A 202 10.92 -7.14 -1.59
N PHE A 203 10.33 -7.81 -0.59
CA PHE A 203 10.45 -7.37 0.81
C PHE A 203 11.85 -7.63 1.37
N GLN A 204 12.49 -8.75 1.04
CA GLN A 204 13.90 -9.00 1.38
C GLN A 204 14.80 -7.90 0.82
N GLU A 205 14.68 -7.61 -0.48
CA GLU A 205 15.46 -6.56 -1.13
C GLU A 205 15.18 -5.17 -0.53
N PHE A 206 13.92 -4.91 -0.14
CA PHE A 206 13.55 -3.65 0.51
C PHE A 206 14.24 -3.52 1.88
N LEU A 207 14.27 -4.60 2.67
CA LEU A 207 14.91 -4.62 3.99
C LEU A 207 16.43 -4.53 3.89
N ASP A 208 17.02 -5.09 2.84
CA ASP A 208 18.45 -5.00 2.58
C ASP A 208 18.87 -3.57 2.20
N GLN A 209 18.05 -2.87 1.40
CA GLN A 209 18.36 -1.52 0.91
C GLN A 209 17.89 -0.40 1.85
N HIS A 210 16.77 -0.62 2.56
CA HIS A 210 16.04 0.39 3.34
C HIS A 210 15.74 -0.13 4.74
N GLY A 211 16.63 -0.94 5.32
CA GLY A 211 16.45 -1.56 6.64
C GLY A 211 16.31 -0.58 7.81
N ASP A 212 16.70 0.69 7.64
CA ASP A 212 16.54 1.72 8.67
C ASP A 212 15.34 2.66 8.40
N ASP A 213 14.59 2.44 7.31
CA ASP A 213 13.42 3.24 6.96
C ASP A 213 12.26 3.00 7.95
N LYS A 214 11.41 4.00 8.13
CA LYS A 214 10.19 3.90 8.95
C LYS A 214 9.26 2.75 8.55
N LEU A 215 9.33 2.29 7.30
CA LEU A 215 8.56 1.15 6.77
C LEU A 215 9.27 -0.19 6.91
N ALA A 216 10.54 -0.24 7.34
CA ALA A 216 11.32 -1.47 7.46
C ALA A 216 10.63 -2.49 8.38
N GLY A 217 10.11 -2.06 9.54
CA GLY A 217 9.35 -2.95 10.42
C GLY A 217 8.08 -3.51 9.78
N ASN A 218 7.37 -2.70 8.99
CA ASN A 218 6.20 -3.15 8.24
C ASN A 218 6.59 -4.15 7.13
N ALA A 219 7.69 -3.90 6.42
CA ALA A 219 8.21 -4.80 5.39
C ALA A 219 8.63 -6.14 5.99
N GLN A 220 9.25 -6.13 7.17
CA GLN A 220 9.64 -7.33 7.90
C GLN A 220 8.42 -8.15 8.34
N TYR A 221 7.36 -7.49 8.80
CA TYR A 221 6.09 -8.14 9.11
C TYR A 221 5.50 -8.81 7.86
N TRP A 222 5.40 -8.08 6.74
CA TRP A 222 4.85 -8.65 5.51
C TRP A 222 5.72 -9.77 4.93
N LEU A 223 7.04 -9.71 5.09
CA LEU A 223 7.91 -10.83 4.77
C LEU A 223 7.52 -12.09 5.56
N GLY A 224 7.25 -11.97 6.86
CA GLY A 224 6.71 -13.07 7.67
C GLY A 224 5.38 -13.60 7.15
N GLU A 225 4.45 -12.72 6.79
CA GLU A 225 3.15 -13.08 6.20
C GLU A 225 3.31 -13.83 4.86
N THR A 226 4.30 -13.47 4.02
CA THR A 226 4.57 -14.21 2.77
C THR A 226 4.97 -15.67 3.02
N PHE A 227 5.70 -15.93 4.11
CA PHE A 227 6.09 -17.29 4.50
C PHE A 227 4.91 -18.03 5.12
N TYR A 228 4.15 -17.36 6.00
CA TYR A 228 2.98 -17.92 6.65
C TYR A 228 1.90 -18.35 5.64
N ALA A 229 1.60 -17.50 4.66
CA ALA A 229 0.63 -17.79 3.60
C ALA A 229 0.99 -19.04 2.78
N ARG A 230 2.28 -19.40 2.70
CA ARG A 230 2.78 -20.61 2.01
C ARG A 230 3.03 -21.79 2.96
N GLN A 231 2.56 -21.72 4.20
CA GLN A 231 2.78 -22.72 5.25
C GLN A 231 4.27 -22.97 5.59
N ASN A 232 5.16 -22.04 5.23
CA ASN A 232 6.55 -22.09 5.66
C ASN A 232 6.68 -21.49 7.07
N LEU A 233 6.17 -22.21 8.06
CA LEU A 233 6.03 -21.71 9.43
C LEU A 233 7.39 -21.39 10.07
N HIS A 234 8.43 -22.16 9.75
CA HIS A 234 9.78 -21.93 10.29
C HIS A 234 10.33 -20.56 9.88
N GLU A 235 10.31 -20.24 8.59
CA GLU A 235 10.79 -18.95 8.10
C GLU A 235 9.86 -17.80 8.52
N ALA A 236 8.54 -18.04 8.61
CA ALA A 236 7.59 -17.06 9.13
C ALA A 236 7.93 -16.68 10.58
N THR A 237 8.13 -17.67 11.46
CA THR A 237 8.52 -17.42 12.86
C THR A 237 9.83 -16.65 12.94
N ARG A 238 10.85 -17.03 12.15
CA ARG A 238 12.11 -16.29 12.10
C ARG A 238 11.88 -14.83 11.68
N ALA A 239 11.13 -14.60 10.61
CA ALA A 239 10.86 -13.26 10.11
C ALA A 239 10.11 -12.38 11.13
N PHE A 240 9.12 -12.95 11.83
CA PHE A 240 8.40 -12.23 12.89
C PHE A 240 9.28 -11.95 14.10
N LEU A 241 10.12 -12.89 14.53
CA LEU A 241 11.08 -12.68 15.62
C LEU A 241 12.08 -11.57 15.30
N ILE A 242 12.59 -11.51 14.07
CA ILE A 242 13.42 -10.40 13.59
C ILE A 242 12.65 -9.08 13.68
N GLY A 243 11.37 -9.08 13.30
CA GLY A 243 10.49 -7.91 13.43
C GLY A 243 10.43 -7.37 14.85
N ILE A 244 10.18 -8.26 15.82
CA ILE A 244 10.10 -7.91 17.25
C ILE A 244 11.44 -7.40 17.78
N GLN A 245 12.56 -8.04 17.40
CA GLN A 245 13.89 -7.69 17.91
C GLN A 245 14.46 -6.41 17.29
N ARG A 246 14.33 -6.25 15.97
CA ARG A 246 14.98 -5.17 15.21
C ARG A 246 14.08 -3.94 15.04
N TYR A 247 12.76 -4.11 15.05
CA TYR A 247 11.78 -3.04 14.80
C TYR A 247 10.71 -2.93 15.90
N PRO A 248 11.10 -2.76 17.18
CA PRO A 248 10.18 -2.79 18.33
C PRO A 248 9.14 -1.66 18.33
N ASN A 249 9.44 -0.54 17.66
CA ASN A 249 8.55 0.63 17.58
C ASN A 249 7.76 0.70 16.26
N SER A 250 7.80 -0.35 15.43
CA SER A 250 7.05 -0.31 14.16
C SER A 250 5.55 -0.36 14.44
N MET A 251 4.75 0.37 13.65
CA MET A 251 3.28 0.40 13.74
C MET A 251 2.61 -0.99 13.62
N LYS A 252 3.37 -2.04 13.26
CA LYS A 252 2.93 -3.44 13.15
C LYS A 252 3.58 -4.37 14.18
N ALA A 253 4.31 -3.85 15.15
CA ALA A 253 4.75 -4.59 16.34
C ALA A 253 3.87 -4.17 17.54
N PRO A 254 3.22 -5.06 18.29
CA PRO A 254 2.72 -6.41 18.01
C PRO A 254 1.20 -6.59 18.35
N ASP A 255 0.45 -7.31 17.50
CA ASP A 255 -0.69 -8.16 17.91
C ASP A 255 -0.24 -9.62 18.06
N THR A 256 1.07 -9.88 18.01
CA THR A 256 1.67 -11.23 18.12
C THR A 256 2.12 -11.53 19.54
N MET A 257 1.15 -11.77 20.44
CA MET A 257 1.29 -12.55 21.68
C MET A 257 0.01 -13.35 21.92
#